data_AF-A0A937AZN9-F1
#
_entry.id   AF-A0A937AZN9-F1
#
_cell.length_a   1.000
_cell.length_b   1.000
_cell.length_c   1.000
_cell.angle_alpha   90.00
_cell.angle_beta   90.00
_cell.angle_gamma   90.00
#
_symmetry.space_group_name_H-M   'P 1'
#
loop_
_entity.id
_entity.type
_entity.pdbx_description
1 polymer ?
#
loop_
_entity_poly.entity_id
_entity_poly.type
_entity_poly.pdbx_seq_one_letter_code
_entity_poly.pdbx_strand_id
1 'polypeptide(L)'
;MEAYNIFKKMDSEVNVNIVQFLCHAGIPLNEGEEVREGRQQKTDLSKLSTSKEDIDAPPTENDYYDPTPVKQQPIVAGPKIGRNDPCPCGSGKKYKACHGKDL
;
A
#
# COMPACT_ATOMS: atom_id res chain seq x y z
N MET A 1 -48.83 -16.88 9.87
CA MET A 1 -48.14 -17.75 10.85
C MET A 1 -46.93 -18.47 10.25
N GLU A 2 -46.96 -18.84 8.97
CA GLU A 2 -45.87 -19.58 8.31
C GLU A 2 -44.52 -18.84 8.31
N ALA A 3 -44.52 -17.53 8.03
CA ALA A 3 -43.30 -16.71 8.07
C ALA A 3 -42.62 -16.70 9.45
N TYR A 4 -43.40 -16.72 10.54
CA TYR A 4 -42.87 -16.78 11.91
C TYR A 4 -42.22 -18.13 12.21
N ASN A 5 -42.80 -19.23 11.71
CA ASN A 5 -42.23 -20.56 11.88
C ASN A 5 -40.93 -20.72 11.08
N ILE A 6 -40.84 -20.16 9.88
CA ILE A 6 -39.61 -20.13 9.09
C ILE A 6 -38.52 -19.32 9.81
N PHE A 7 -38.87 -18.16 10.37
CA PHE A 7 -37.95 -17.34 11.15
C PHE A 7 -37.41 -18.10 12.38
N LYS A 8 -38.29 -18.77 13.14
CA LYS A 8 -37.87 -19.61 14.28
C LYS A 8 -36.90 -20.74 13.88
N LYS A 9 -37.16 -21.35 12.72
CA LYS A 9 -36.30 -22.42 12.20
C LYS A 9 -34.92 -21.86 11.83
N MET A 10 -34.88 -20.74 11.12
CA MET A 10 -33.63 -20.05 10.77
C MET A 10 -32.85 -19.65 12.03
N ASP A 11 -33.50 -19.05 13.02
CA ASP A 11 -32.84 -18.59 14.26
C ASP A 11 -32.22 -19.76 15.02
N SER A 12 -32.92 -20.89 15.09
CA SER A 12 -32.39 -22.12 15.69
C SER A 12 -31.18 -22.66 14.93
N GLU A 13 -31.22 -22.65 13.60
CA GLU A 13 -30.10 -23.10 12.75
C GLU A 13 -28.88 -22.18 12.90
N VAL A 14 -29.06 -20.86 12.94
CA VAL A 14 -27.98 -19.89 13.15
C VAL A 14 -27.31 -20.10 14.51
N ASN A 15 -28.08 -20.31 15.57
CA ASN A 15 -27.53 -20.54 16.91
C ASN A 15 -26.67 -21.80 16.98
N VAL A 16 -27.11 -22.90 16.35
CA VAL A 16 -26.32 -24.14 16.26
C VAL A 16 -25.02 -23.90 15.49
N ASN A 17 -25.08 -23.18 14.37
CA ASN A 17 -23.89 -22.87 13.56
C ASN A 17 -22.87 -22.00 14.31
N ILE A 18 -23.33 -21.02 15.09
CA ILE A 18 -22.45 -20.18 15.91
C ILE A 18 -21.73 -21.02 16.95
N VAL A 19 -22.45 -21.86 17.70
CA VAL A 19 -21.86 -22.72 18.73
C VAL A 19 -20.90 -23.74 18.09
N GLN A 20 -21.28 -24.32 16.95
CA GLN A 20 -20.40 -25.22 16.20
C GLN A 20 -19.10 -24.52 15.79
N PHE A 21 -19.18 -23.30 15.26
CA PHE A 21 -17.99 -22.51 14.93
C PHE A 21 -17.15 -22.23 16.17
N LEU A 22 -17.74 -21.78 17.28
CA LEU A 22 -16.96 -21.48 18.50
C LEU A 22 -16.27 -22.73 19.07
N CYS A 23 -16.91 -23.90 19.00
CA CYS A 23 -16.33 -25.14 19.52
C CYS A 23 -15.27 -25.76 18.59
N HIS A 24 -15.35 -25.52 17.28
CA HIS A 24 -14.46 -26.15 16.29
C HIS A 24 -13.46 -25.17 15.65
N ALA A 25 -13.62 -23.87 15.84
CA ALA A 25 -12.67 -22.86 15.40
C ALA A 25 -11.44 -22.94 16.29
N GLY A 26 -10.44 -23.69 15.83
CA GLY A 26 -9.07 -23.55 16.34
C GLY A 26 -8.51 -22.23 15.86
N ILE A 27 -8.20 -21.31 16.78
CA ILE A 27 -7.32 -20.19 16.46
C ILE A 27 -5.93 -20.81 16.26
N PRO A 28 -5.32 -20.71 15.06
CA PRO A 28 -3.91 -21.05 14.93
C PRO A 28 -3.16 -20.06 15.82
N LEU A 29 -2.74 -20.53 16.99
CA LEU A 29 -1.70 -19.86 17.75
C LEU A 29 -0.50 -19.92 16.82
N ASN A 30 -0.05 -18.76 16.34
CA ASN A 30 1.15 -18.63 15.53
C ASN A 30 2.34 -19.14 16.36
N GLU A 31 2.56 -20.45 16.33
CA GLU A 31 3.78 -21.10 16.78
C GLU A 31 4.86 -20.78 15.74
N GLY A 32 5.45 -19.59 15.85
CA GLY A 32 6.75 -19.33 15.21
C GLY A 32 6.90 -18.07 14.35
N GLU A 33 6.05 -17.06 14.45
CA GLU A 33 6.54 -15.71 14.11
C GLU A 33 7.29 -15.15 15.32
N GLU A 34 8.60 -15.39 15.36
CA GLU A 34 9.52 -14.54 16.10
C GLU A 34 9.22 -13.10 15.68
N VAL A 35 8.59 -12.33 16.56
CA VAL A 35 8.41 -10.89 16.41
C VAL A 35 9.81 -10.30 16.34
N ARG A 36 10.34 -10.17 15.12
CA ARG A 36 11.63 -9.54 14.87
C ARG A 36 11.45 -8.06 15.20
N GLU A 37 12.05 -7.63 16.30
CA GLU A 37 12.14 -6.21 16.63
C GLU A 37 12.62 -5.46 15.39
N GLY A 38 11.79 -4.54 14.91
CA GLY A 38 12.08 -3.76 13.71
C GLY A 38 13.37 -3.00 13.92
N ARG A 39 14.46 -3.49 13.31
CA ARG A 39 15.76 -2.79 13.31
C ARG A 39 15.50 -1.38 12.78
N GLN A 40 15.59 -0.39 13.65
CA GLN A 40 15.49 1.01 13.25
C GLN A 40 16.58 1.26 12.21
N GLN A 41 16.19 1.35 10.93
CA GLN A 41 17.10 1.76 9.90
C GLN A 41 17.34 3.25 10.12
N LYS A 42 18.47 3.58 10.74
CA LYS A 42 18.95 4.96 10.81
C LYS A 42 19.21 5.38 9.37
N THR A 43 18.33 6.24 8.86
CA THR A 43 18.54 6.90 7.57
C THR A 43 19.82 7.73 7.69
N ASP A 44 20.79 7.43 6.83
CA ASP A 44 22.03 8.20 6.78
C ASP A 44 21.72 9.57 6.15
N LEU A 45 21.62 10.58 7.01
CA LEU A 45 21.33 11.97 6.69
C LEU A 45 22.57 12.73 6.16
N SER A 46 23.71 12.07 5.95
CA SER A 46 24.96 12.70 5.51
C SER A 46 24.88 13.45 4.17
N LYS A 47 23.87 13.17 3.35
CA LYS A 47 23.66 13.81 2.04
C LYS A 47 22.53 14.85 2.02
N LEU A 48 21.96 15.19 3.18
CA LEU A 48 20.90 16.18 3.26
C LEU A 48 21.51 17.59 3.22
N SER A 49 21.69 18.11 2.01
CA SER A 49 22.03 19.52 1.79
C SER A 49 20.78 20.37 2.07
N THR A 50 20.83 21.18 3.12
CA THR A 50 19.83 22.22 3.34
C THR A 50 20.14 23.35 2.37
N SER A 51 19.24 23.62 1.43
CA SER A 51 19.33 24.77 0.52
C SER A 51 19.23 26.08 1.32
N LYS A 52 20.32 26.51 1.94
CA LYS A 52 20.45 27.82 2.58
C LYS A 52 21.91 28.27 2.51
N GLU A 53 22.50 28.26 1.33
CA GLU A 53 23.83 28.85 1.13
C GLU A 53 23.87 29.93 0.04
N ASP A 54 22.82 30.14 -0.76
CA ASP A 54 22.81 31.23 -1.73
C ASP A 54 21.49 32.02 -1.70
N ILE A 55 21.37 32.97 -0.77
CA ILE A 55 20.44 34.11 -0.92
C ILE A 55 21.25 35.39 -0.65
N ASP A 56 22.15 35.69 -1.57
CA ASP A 56 22.80 37.02 -1.70
C ASP A 56 22.49 37.61 -3.09
N ALA A 57 21.34 37.24 -3.66
CA ALA A 57 20.80 37.84 -4.87
C ALA A 57 19.78 38.94 -4.48
N PRO A 58 19.85 40.14 -5.07
CA PRO A 58 18.82 41.16 -4.86
C PRO A 58 17.46 40.64 -5.35
N PRO A 59 16.36 40.93 -4.64
CA PRO A 59 15.06 40.38 -5.00
C PRO A 59 14.65 40.92 -6.37
N THR A 60 14.43 40.02 -7.33
CA THR A 60 13.73 40.37 -8.56
C THR A 60 12.25 40.50 -8.27
N GLU A 61 11.57 41.48 -8.88
CA GLU A 61 10.20 41.96 -8.63
C GLU A 61 9.06 40.93 -8.82
N ASN A 62 9.33 39.62 -8.88
CA ASN A 62 8.33 38.60 -9.22
C ASN A 62 8.18 37.47 -8.20
N ASP A 63 8.68 37.61 -6.98
CA ASP A 63 8.44 36.63 -5.91
C ASP A 63 7.06 36.81 -5.26
N TYR A 64 6.00 36.79 -6.08
CA TYR A 64 4.61 36.69 -5.61
C TYR A 64 4.33 35.25 -5.20
N TYR A 65 4.36 34.99 -3.88
CA TYR A 65 3.90 33.71 -3.33
C TYR A 65 2.36 33.68 -3.33
N ASP A 66 1.77 32.96 -4.28
CA ASP A 66 0.33 32.72 -4.34
C ASP A 66 -0.04 31.52 -3.44
N PRO A 67 -0.82 31.71 -2.36
CA PRO A 67 -1.14 30.66 -1.39
C PRO A 67 -2.34 29.81 -1.84
N THR A 68 -2.48 29.54 -3.14
CA THR A 68 -3.58 28.70 -3.62
C THR A 68 -3.28 27.21 -3.39
N PRO A 69 -4.21 26.44 -2.81
CA PRO A 69 -3.99 25.03 -2.50
C PRO A 69 -3.82 24.25 -3.81
N VAL A 70 -2.66 23.61 -3.96
CA VAL A 70 -2.32 22.77 -5.11
C VAL A 70 -3.36 21.63 -5.18
N LYS A 71 -4.25 21.70 -6.16
CA LYS A 71 -5.23 20.63 -6.43
C LYS A 71 -4.45 19.35 -6.72
N GLN A 72 -4.54 18.36 -5.83
CA GLN A 72 -3.95 17.05 -6.04
C GLN A 72 -4.58 16.42 -7.29
N GLN A 73 -3.78 16.24 -8.33
CA GLN A 73 -4.24 15.59 -9.55
C GLN A 73 -4.26 14.07 -9.35
N PRO A 74 -5.24 13.35 -9.91
CA PRO A 74 -5.28 11.89 -9.84
C PRO A 74 -4.00 11.29 -10.41
N ILE A 75 -3.43 10.30 -9.71
CA ILE A 75 -2.28 9.55 -10.19
C ILE A 75 -2.72 8.76 -11.43
N VAL A 76 -2.35 9.25 -12.61
CA VAL A 76 -2.51 8.52 -13.86
C VAL A 76 -1.51 7.35 -13.81
N ALA A 77 -2.03 6.14 -13.65
CA ALA A 77 -1.21 4.94 -13.80
C ALA A 77 -0.59 5.00 -15.21
N GLY A 78 0.74 5.05 -15.27
CA GLY A 78 1.48 5.12 -16.52
C GLY A 78 1.15 3.96 -17.47
N PRO A 79 1.57 4.05 -18.74
CA PRO A 79 1.28 3.03 -19.73
C PRO A 79 1.71 1.64 -19.25
N LYS A 80 0.81 0.67 -19.34
CA LYS A 80 1.09 -0.73 -18.99
C LYS A 80 2.18 -1.25 -19.91
N ILE A 81 3.37 -1.52 -19.35
CA ILE A 81 4.49 -2.04 -20.14
C ILE A 81 4.18 -3.46 -20.62
N GLY A 82 4.36 -3.70 -21.92
CA GLY A 82 4.11 -5.01 -22.52
C GLY A 82 5.17 -6.02 -22.09
N ARG A 83 4.76 -7.30 -21.98
CA ARG A 83 5.64 -8.41 -21.57
C ARG A 83 6.92 -8.52 -22.41
N ASN A 84 6.89 -8.10 -23.68
CA ASN A 84 8.03 -8.16 -24.60
C ASN A 84 8.79 -6.83 -24.78
N ASP A 85 8.33 -5.72 -24.17
CA ASP A 85 8.94 -4.39 -24.33
C ASP A 85 10.31 -4.30 -23.64
N PRO A 86 11.18 -3.35 -24.04
CA PRO A 86 12.45 -3.11 -23.36
C PRO A 86 12.20 -2.76 -21.89
N CYS A 87 12.94 -3.41 -20.99
CA CYS A 87 12.77 -3.21 -19.56
C CYS A 87 13.28 -1.81 -19.14
N PRO A 88 12.51 -1.03 -18.35
CA PRO A 88 12.84 0.36 -18.02
C PRO A 88 14.05 0.50 -17.08
N CYS A 89 14.60 -0.60 -16.58
CA CYS A 89 15.83 -0.62 -15.78
C CYS A 89 17.11 -0.43 -16.62
N GLY A 90 17.01 -0.27 -17.94
CA GLY A 90 18.16 -0.06 -18.82
C GLY A 90 19.01 -1.31 -19.09
N SER A 91 18.55 -2.50 -18.69
CA SER A 91 19.31 -3.75 -18.85
C SER A 91 19.38 -4.29 -20.28
N GLY A 92 18.71 -3.65 -21.24
CA GLY A 92 18.60 -4.10 -22.64
C GLY A 92 17.78 -5.39 -22.83
N LYS A 93 17.23 -5.97 -21.76
CA LYS A 93 16.43 -7.20 -21.78
C LYS A 93 14.94 -6.88 -21.94
N LYS A 94 14.17 -7.80 -22.51
CA LYS A 94 12.70 -7.72 -22.55
C LYS A 94 12.13 -7.76 -21.12
N TYR A 95 11.02 -7.07 -20.87
CA TYR A 95 10.40 -6.96 -19.54
C TYR A 95 10.19 -8.33 -18.88
N LYS A 96 9.66 -9.33 -19.61
CA LYS A 96 9.49 -10.71 -19.13
C LYS A 96 10.73 -11.46 -18.72
N ALA A 97 11.90 -11.05 -19.21
CA ALA A 97 13.17 -11.68 -18.90
C ALA A 97 13.92 -10.94 -17.79
N CYS A 98 13.32 -9.87 -17.27
CA CYS A 98 13.89 -9.00 -16.25
C CYS A 98 12.86 -8.78 -15.14
N HIS A 99 12.26 -7.59 -15.03
CA HIS A 99 11.34 -7.25 -13.94
C HIS A 99 9.96 -7.90 -14.03
N GLY A 100 9.62 -8.52 -15.17
CA GLY A 100 8.39 -9.28 -15.38
C GLY A 100 8.62 -10.79 -15.47
N LYS A 101 9.70 -11.32 -14.87
CA LYS A 101 10.02 -12.75 -14.91
C LYS A 101 9.09 -13.59 -14.03
N ASP A 102 8.58 -12.99 -12.95
CA ASP A 102 7.73 -13.63 -11.95
C ASP A 102 6.33 -12.97 -11.85
N LEU A 103 5.98 -12.14 -12.84
CA LEU A 103 4.65 -11.57 -13.09
C LEU A 103 3.92 -12.38 -14.17
#